data_AF-A0A3D5YFF2-F1
#
_entry.id   AF-A0A3D5YFF2-F1
#
_cell.length_a   1.000
_cell.length_b   1.000
_cell.length_c   1.000
_cell.angle_alpha   90.00
_cell.angle_beta   90.00
_cell.angle_gamma   90.00
#
_symmetry.space_group_name_H-M   'P 1'
#
loop_
_entity.id
_entity.type
_entity.pdbx_description
1 polymer ?
#
loop_
_entity_poly.entity_id
_entity_poly.type
_entity_poly.pdbx_seq_one_letter_code
_entity_poly.pdbx_strand_id
1 'polypeptide(L)' 'MRGAYEWIIECDQVPENQQEFATILDKELCDVNSYYYDERYDTKVLGEPTVHLVPK' A
#
# COMPACT_ATOMS: atom_id res chain seq x y z
N MET A 1 -10.92 8.43 -12.35
CA MET A 1 -9.71 7.94 -11.66
C MET A 1 -9.93 8.19 -10.18
N ARG A 2 -9.67 7.20 -9.32
CA ARG A 2 -9.64 7.40 -7.86
C ARG A 2 -8.22 7.78 -7.48
N GLY A 3 -8.07 8.66 -6.50
CA GLY A 3 -6.76 8.91 -5.89
C GLY A 3 -6.25 7.64 -5.20
N ALA A 4 -4.95 7.55 -4.98
CA ALA A 4 -4.33 6.47 -4.22
C ALA A 4 -3.22 7.06 -3.36
N TYR A 5 -2.88 6.37 -2.28
CA TYR A 5 -1.68 6.68 -1.53
C TYR A 5 -0.46 6.14 -2.27
N GLU A 6 0.61 6.93 -2.23
CA GLU A 6 1.90 6.60 -2.83
C GLU A 6 2.95 6.50 -1.73
N TRP A 7 3.63 5.36 -1.69
CA TRP A 7 4.64 5.04 -0.69
C TRP A 7 6.00 4.92 -1.36
N ILE A 8 7.02 5.55 -0.77
CA ILE A 8 8.42 5.34 -1.11
C ILE A 8 9.10 4.75 0.11
N ILE A 9 9.61 3.53 -0.01
CA ILE A 9 10.18 2.77 1.10
C ILE A 9 11.60 2.38 0.73
N GLU A 10 12.56 2.86 1.52
CA GLU A 10 13.95 2.42 1.43
C GLU A 10 14.09 1.02 2.04
N CYS A 11 14.74 0.11 1.33
CA CYS A 11 14.96 -1.26 1.75
C CYS A 11 16.45 -1.59 1.71
N ASP A 12 16.97 -2.18 2.79
CA ASP A 12 18.32 -2.77 2.79
C ASP A 12 18.40 -3.92 1.75
N GLN A 13 17.32 -4.68 1.58
CA GLN A 13 17.14 -5.67 0.53
C GLN A 13 15.73 -5.54 -0.07
N VAL A 14 15.65 -5.26 -1.37
CA VAL A 14 14.37 -5.18 -2.08
C VAL A 14 13.75 -6.59 -2.20
N PRO A 15 12.46 -6.77 -1.87
CA PRO A 15 11.79 -8.05 -2.02
C PRO A 15 11.73 -8.47 -3.50
N GLU A 16 11.81 -9.77 -3.74
CA GLU A 16 11.77 -10.34 -5.10
C GLU A 16 10.45 -10.05 -5.82
N ASN A 17 9.35 -9.97 -5.06
CA ASN A 17 8.02 -9.70 -5.56
C ASN A 17 7.43 -8.43 -4.94
N GLN A 18 7.59 -7.31 -5.65
CA GLN A 18 7.07 -6.01 -5.24
C GLN A 18 5.53 -5.99 -5.15
N GLN A 19 4.82 -6.72 -6.01
CA GLN A 19 3.35 -6.76 -6.00
C GLN A 19 2.83 -7.49 -4.76
N GLU A 20 3.47 -8.58 -4.39
CA GLU A 20 3.16 -9.30 -3.15
C GLU A 20 3.41 -8.42 -1.93
N PHE A 21 4.56 -7.74 -1.88
CA PHE A 21 4.85 -6.78 -0.83
C PHE A 21 3.77 -5.68 -0.73
N ALA A 22 3.38 -5.08 -1.86
CA ALA A 22 2.36 -4.04 -1.90
C ALA A 22 0.99 -4.57 -1.42
N THR A 23 0.65 -5.81 -1.76
CA THR A 23 -0.60 -6.46 -1.34
C THR A 23 -0.61 -6.71 0.17
N ILE A 24 0.51 -7.20 0.73
CA ILE A 24 0.66 -7.39 2.17
C ILE A 24 0.60 -6.04 2.88
N LEU A 25 1.31 -5.02 2.38
CA LEU A 25 1.29 -3.67 2.95
C LEU A 25 -0.13 -3.09 3.00
N ASP A 26 -0.89 -3.14 1.89
CA ASP A 26 -2.28 -2.65 1.81
C ASP A 26 -3.16 -3.34 2.86
N LYS A 27 -3.01 -4.66 3.03
CA LYS A 27 -3.74 -5.45 4.01
C LYS A 27 -3.37 -5.08 5.45
N GLU A 28 -2.08 -5.06 5.78
CA GLU A 28 -1.62 -4.75 7.14
C GLU A 28 -1.99 -3.31 7.53
N LEU A 29 -1.95 -2.35 6.59
CA LEU A 29 -2.45 -1.00 6.80
C LEU A 29 -3.95 -0.98 7.11
N CYS A 30 -4.75 -1.77 6.40
CA CYS A 30 -6.18 -1.90 6.67
C CYS A 30 -6.46 -2.51 8.06
N ASP A 31 -5.68 -3.52 8.46
CA ASP A 31 -5.84 -4.21 9.74
C ASP A 31 -5.55 -3.29 10.94
N VAL A 32 -4.64 -2.32 10.79
CA VAL A 32 -4.26 -1.38 11.86
C VAL A 32 -4.91 0.01 11.75
N ASN A 33 -5.55 0.33 10.63
CA ASN A 33 -6.18 1.64 10.39
C ASN A 33 -7.58 1.47 9.77
N SER A 34 -8.61 1.46 10.62
CA SER A 34 -10.00 1.30 10.21
C SER A 34 -10.51 2.41 9.27
N TYR A 35 -9.93 3.62 9.34
CA TYR A 35 -10.29 4.71 8.44
C TYR A 35 -9.73 4.47 7.03
N TYR A 36 -8.48 3.98 6.94
CA TYR A 36 -7.91 3.55 5.66
C TYR A 36 -8.69 2.40 5.04
N TYR A 37 -9.10 1.42 5.86
CA TYR A 37 -9.97 0.33 5.41
C TYR A 37 -11.28 0.85 4.80
N ASP A 38 -11.97 1.78 5.50
CA ASP A 38 -13.20 2.38 4.98
C ASP A 38 -12.95 3.08 3.64
N GLU A 39 -11.92 3.91 3.55
CA GLU A 39 -11.54 4.64 2.33
C GLU A 39 -11.21 3.71 1.15
N ARG A 40 -10.63 2.53 1.42
CA ARG A 40 -10.24 1.52 0.42
C ARG A 40 -11.42 0.65 -0.03
N TYR A 41 -12.22 0.15 0.91
CA TYR A 41 -13.17 -0.94 0.64
C TYR A 41 -14.64 -0.57 0.81
N ASP A 42 -14.99 0.27 1.77
CA ASP A 42 -16.39 0.58 2.08
C ASP A 42 -16.86 1.78 1.26
N THR A 43 -16.26 2.95 1.47
CA THR A 43 -16.54 4.15 0.68
C THR A 43 -15.84 4.12 -0.67
N LYS A 44 -14.77 3.32 -0.80
CA LYS A 44 -14.02 3.08 -2.05
C LYS A 44 -13.57 4.39 -2.71
N VAL A 45 -13.19 5.39 -1.92
CA VAL A 45 -12.67 6.67 -2.41
C VAL A 45 -11.21 6.55 -2.86
N LEU A 46 -10.46 5.58 -2.31
CA LEU A 46 -9.08 5.28 -2.67
C LEU A 46 -8.95 4.04 -3.57
N GLY A 47 -8.05 4.12 -4.54
CA GLY A 47 -7.55 2.98 -5.31
C GLY A 47 -6.49 2.17 -4.56
N GLU A 48 -5.94 1.16 -5.21
CA GLU A 48 -4.78 0.42 -4.70
C GLU A 48 -3.60 1.36 -4.50
N PRO A 49 -2.81 1.19 -3.43
CA PRO A 49 -1.65 2.03 -3.20
C PRO A 49 -0.57 1.79 -4.25
N THR A 50 0.12 2.86 -4.65
CA THR A 50 1.35 2.76 -5.43
C THR A 50 2.52 2.62 -4.47
N VAL A 51 3.33 1.57 -4.61
CA VAL A 51 4.47 1.32 -3.72
C VAL A 51 5.76 1.30 -4.53
N HIS A 52 6.68 2.18 -4.19
CA HIS A 52 8.04 2.26 -4.72
C HIS A 52 9.02 1.74 -3.68
N LEU A 53 9.76 0.69 -4.04
CA LEU A 53 10.81 0.12 -3.21
C LEU A 53 12.15 0.58 -3.77
N VAL A 54 12.90 1.33 -2.97
CA VAL A 54 14.20 1.87 -3.38
C VAL A 54 15.31 1.21 -2.56
N PRO A 55 16.43 0.81 -3.16
CA PRO A 55 17.58 0.36 -2.41
C PRO A 55 18.20 1.53 -1.65
N LYS A 56 18.82 1.21 -0.51
CA LYS A 56 19.65 2.14 0.25
C LYS A 56 20.94 2.54 -0.48
#